data_AF-A0A4Y2L1C2-F1
#
_entry.id   AF-A0A4Y2L1C2-F1
#
_cell.length_a   1.000
_cell.length_b   1.000
_cell.length_c   1.000
_cell.angle_alpha   90.00
_cell.angle_beta   90.00
_cell.angle_gamma   90.00
#
_symmetry.space_group_name_H-M   'P 1'
#
loop_
_entity.id
_entity.type
_entity.pdbx_description
1 polymer ?
#
loop_
_entity_poly.entity_id
_entity_poly.type
_entity_poly.pdbx_seq_one_letter_code
_entity_poly.pdbx_strand_id
1 'polypeptide(L)'
;MPVCMGKCIDLVLEVDSVGLFLLVHGDMCGPMPEKSLGGNRYFVAFKDDFSKYRTVYLIKEKSEVKEMLSRFLSEMKNAGYMLKELLTDGGGEFNNSEFPQVIQKESLSHRILMPYTPEQNGVIERENIILVEAARSMLYARNLPKKLWAEAQNTAEYVLNRTGPIPEAGKSPY
;
A
#
# COMPACT_ATOMS: atom_id res chain seq x y z
N MET A 1 35.31 -44.44 -17.69
CA MET A 1 34.39 -43.40 -18.19
C MET A 1 33.35 -43.12 -17.11
N PRO A 2 33.44 -42.02 -16.36
CA PRO A 2 32.35 -41.61 -15.48
C PRO A 2 31.40 -40.68 -16.22
N VAL A 3 30.11 -40.95 -16.07
CA VAL A 3 29.00 -40.16 -16.60
C VAL A 3 28.86 -38.91 -15.71
N CYS A 4 29.04 -37.73 -16.29
CA CYS A 4 28.69 -36.46 -15.63
C CYS A 4 27.16 -36.40 -15.46
N MET A 5 26.64 -36.71 -14.28
CA MET A 5 25.33 -36.24 -13.87
C MET A 5 25.45 -34.73 -13.63
N GLY A 6 24.93 -33.96 -14.59
CA GLY A 6 24.78 -32.51 -14.46
C GLY A 6 23.99 -32.18 -13.20
N LYS A 7 24.56 -31.31 -12.37
CA LYS A 7 23.82 -30.53 -11.38
C LYS A 7 22.79 -29.69 -12.14
N CYS A 8 21.56 -30.17 -12.20
CA CYS A 8 20.42 -29.40 -12.65
C CYS A 8 19.68 -28.91 -11.39
N ILE A 9 20.27 -27.96 -10.65
CA ILE A 9 19.64 -27.43 -9.41
C ILE A 9 19.69 -25.91 -9.29
N ASP A 10 20.51 -25.15 -10.03
CA ASP A 10 20.58 -23.70 -9.80
C ASP A 10 19.93 -22.89 -10.92
N LEU A 11 18.60 -23.01 -11.11
CA LEU A 11 17.88 -22.16 -12.06
C LEU A 11 16.39 -21.92 -11.71
N VAL A 12 16.09 -21.56 -10.45
CA VAL A 12 14.75 -21.04 -10.07
C VAL A 12 14.83 -19.84 -9.09
N LEU A 13 15.94 -19.09 -8.99
CA LEU A 13 16.05 -17.96 -8.06
C LEU A 13 16.48 -16.62 -8.67
N GLU A 14 16.43 -16.46 -9.99
CA GLU A 14 16.96 -15.23 -10.64
C GLU A 14 15.97 -14.52 -11.58
N VAL A 15 14.68 -14.71 -11.35
CA VAL A 15 13.61 -13.89 -11.94
C VAL A 15 12.62 -13.63 -10.82
N ASP A 16 12.39 -12.36 -10.44
CA ASP A 16 11.12 -11.83 -9.88
C ASP A 16 11.25 -10.63 -8.90
N SER A 17 12.46 -10.19 -8.50
CA SER A 17 12.61 -9.04 -7.57
C SER A 17 12.92 -7.68 -8.21
N VAL A 18 13.07 -7.62 -9.55
CA VAL A 18 13.43 -6.38 -10.25
C VAL A 18 12.22 -5.44 -10.30
N GLY A 19 12.10 -4.54 -9.31
CA GLY A 19 11.09 -3.49 -9.29
C GLY A 19 10.19 -3.45 -8.05
N LEU A 20 10.13 -4.55 -7.29
CA LEU A 20 9.25 -4.64 -6.11
C LEU A 20 9.60 -3.58 -5.06
N PHE A 21 8.59 -2.79 -4.69
CA PHE A 21 8.66 -1.76 -3.67
C PHE A 21 9.75 -0.72 -3.92
N LEU A 22 10.27 -0.54 -5.13
CA LEU A 22 11.22 0.54 -5.42
C LEU A 22 10.52 1.91 -5.35
N LEU A 23 9.31 1.99 -5.88
CA LEU A 23 8.45 3.17 -5.86
C LEU A 23 7.11 2.80 -5.20
N VAL A 24 6.76 3.51 -4.14
CA VAL A 24 5.49 3.31 -3.42
C VAL A 24 4.69 4.60 -3.42
N HIS A 25 3.41 4.49 -3.72
CA HIS A 25 2.43 5.57 -3.60
C HIS A 25 1.78 5.51 -2.23
N GLY A 26 1.69 6.62 -1.52
CA GLY A 26 1.06 6.74 -0.21
C GLY A 26 -0.04 7.80 -0.22
N ASP A 27 -1.20 7.48 0.34
CA ASP A 27 -2.30 8.43 0.51
C ASP A 27 -3.13 8.09 1.76
N MET A 28 -3.78 9.09 2.35
CA MET A 28 -4.67 8.95 3.49
C MET A 28 -6.09 9.31 3.11
N CYS A 29 -7.03 8.40 3.38
CA CYS A 29 -8.44 8.60 3.10
C CYS A 29 -9.27 8.78 4.38
N GLY A 30 -10.14 9.79 4.38
CA GLY A 30 -11.12 10.06 5.42
C GLY A 30 -11.31 11.56 5.70
N PRO A 31 -12.09 11.93 6.73
CA PRO A 31 -12.70 11.03 7.71
C PRO A 31 -13.85 10.20 7.12
N MET A 32 -13.98 8.96 7.55
CA MET A 32 -15.11 8.11 7.22
C MET A 32 -16.40 8.62 7.90
N PRO A 33 -17.58 8.40 7.29
CA PRO A 33 -18.85 8.92 7.80
C PRO A 33 -19.19 8.45 9.23
N GLU A 34 -18.73 7.27 9.61
CA GLU A 34 -18.96 6.68 10.94
C GLU A 34 -17.62 6.24 11.55
N LYS A 35 -17.48 6.34 12.87
CA LYS A 35 -16.34 5.72 13.57
C LYS A 35 -16.45 4.20 13.46
N SER A 36 -15.33 3.53 13.19
CA SER A 36 -15.33 2.06 13.21
C SER A 36 -15.47 1.51 14.64
N LEU A 37 -15.64 0.19 14.78
CA LEU A 37 -15.62 -0.48 16.09
C LEU A 37 -14.36 -0.17 16.91
N GLY A 38 -13.20 -0.13 16.26
CA GLY A 38 -11.92 0.24 16.88
C GLY A 38 -11.75 1.73 17.16
N GLY A 39 -12.73 2.56 16.79
CA GLY A 39 -12.69 4.02 16.93
C GLY A 39 -11.93 4.74 15.82
N ASN A 40 -11.49 4.02 14.77
CA ASN A 40 -10.78 4.61 13.63
C ASN A 40 -11.69 5.53 12.83
N ARG A 41 -11.08 6.55 12.20
CA ARG A 41 -11.76 7.53 11.34
C ARG A 41 -11.14 7.63 9.96
N TYR A 42 -9.90 7.20 9.79
CA TYR A 42 -9.17 7.29 8.52
C TYR A 42 -8.48 5.96 8.25
N PHE A 43 -7.97 5.80 7.04
CA PHE A 43 -6.96 4.80 6.73
C PHE A 43 -5.84 5.42 5.90
N VAL A 44 -4.65 4.84 5.98
CA VAL A 44 -3.51 5.14 5.11
C VAL A 44 -3.29 3.94 4.21
N ALA A 45 -3.16 4.16 2.92
CA ALA A 45 -2.83 3.12 1.94
C ALA A 45 -1.44 3.39 1.35
N PHE A 46 -0.61 2.36 1.36
CA PHE A 46 0.64 2.31 0.61
C PHE A 46 0.47 1.30 -0.52
N LYS A 47 0.80 1.69 -1.74
CA LYS A 47 0.70 0.82 -2.91
C LYS A 47 2.01 0.80 -3.68
N ASP A 48 2.54 -0.39 -3.88
CA ASP A 48 3.69 -0.60 -4.76
C ASP A 48 3.32 -0.28 -6.21
N ASP A 49 4.17 0.49 -6.88
CA ASP A 49 3.96 0.84 -8.27
C ASP A 49 4.13 -0.38 -9.18
N PHE A 50 5.02 -1.31 -8.86
CA PHE A 50 5.30 -2.46 -9.73
C PHE A 50 4.25 -3.57 -9.58
N SER A 51 4.20 -4.23 -8.43
CA SER A 51 3.29 -5.35 -8.14
C SER A 51 1.84 -4.93 -7.95
N LYS A 52 1.57 -3.64 -7.72
CA LYS A 52 0.27 -3.13 -7.28
C LYS A 52 -0.15 -3.67 -5.91
N TYR A 53 0.78 -4.25 -5.13
CA TYR A 53 0.53 -4.72 -3.78
C TYR A 53 0.18 -3.53 -2.87
N ARG A 54 -0.85 -3.72 -2.05
CA ARG A 54 -1.41 -2.69 -1.16
C ARG A 54 -1.12 -3.05 0.28
N THR A 55 -0.85 -2.05 1.10
CA THR A 55 -0.88 -2.19 2.55
C THR A 55 -1.75 -1.08 3.11
N VAL A 56 -2.75 -1.45 3.90
CA VAL A 56 -3.69 -0.50 4.51
C VAL A 56 -3.53 -0.52 6.03
N TYR A 57 -3.42 0.66 6.62
CA TYR A 57 -3.43 0.85 8.07
C TYR A 57 -4.60 1.74 8.47
N LEU A 58 -5.34 1.31 9.49
CA LEU A 58 -6.46 2.05 10.06
C LEU A 58 -5.96 2.99 11.16
N ILE A 59 -6.39 4.25 11.15
CA ILE A 59 -5.97 5.26 12.14
C ILE A 59 -7.16 6.07 12.68
N LYS A 60 -7.00 6.63 13.88
CA LYS A 60 -8.01 7.45 14.55
C LYS A 60 -7.81 8.92 14.23
N GLU A 61 -6.56 9.37 14.16
CA GLU A 61 -6.15 10.75 13.94
C GLU A 61 -5.10 10.85 12.83
N LYS A 62 -5.11 11.96 12.07
CA LYS A 62 -4.15 12.20 10.97
C LYS A 62 -2.69 12.19 11.43
N SER A 63 -2.42 12.47 12.70
CA SER A 63 -1.06 12.49 13.27
C SER A 63 -0.40 11.11 13.33
N GLU A 64 -1.18 10.03 13.19
CA GLU A 64 -0.69 8.63 13.21
C GLU A 64 -0.03 8.21 11.88
N VAL A 65 -0.17 8.99 10.80
CA VAL A 65 0.38 8.67 9.46
C VAL A 65 1.90 8.39 9.51
N LYS A 66 2.66 9.16 10.31
CA LYS A 66 4.11 8.98 10.47
C LYS A 66 4.48 7.62 11.07
N GLU A 67 3.67 7.15 12.02
CA GLU A 67 3.87 5.88 12.70
C GLU A 67 3.57 4.73 11.73
N MET A 68 2.51 4.88 10.94
CA MET A 68 2.14 3.90 9.92
C MET A 68 3.18 3.80 8.81
N LEU A 69 3.77 4.92 8.37
CA LEU A 69 4.91 4.89 7.44
C LEU A 69 6.12 4.16 8.05
N SER A 70 6.48 4.48 9.29
CA SER A 70 7.61 3.83 9.96
C SER A 70 7.41 2.32 10.09
N ARG A 71 6.18 1.92 10.42
CA ARG A 71 5.76 0.51 10.46
C ARG A 71 5.87 -0.15 9.10
N PHE A 72 5.34 0.47 8.05
CA PHE A 72 5.40 -0.03 6.69
C PHE A 72 6.84 -0.24 6.22
N LEU A 73 7.72 0.75 6.42
CA LEU A 73 9.13 0.66 6.05
C LEU A 73 9.83 -0.49 6.80
N SER A 74 9.53 -0.68 8.08
CA SER A 74 10.06 -1.80 8.85
C SER A 74 9.55 -3.15 8.33
N GLU A 75 8.26 -3.27 7.98
CA GLU A 75 7.67 -4.49 7.43
C GLU A 75 8.32 -4.84 6.08
N MET A 76 8.51 -3.86 5.19
CA MET A 76 9.17 -4.05 3.90
C MET A 76 10.63 -4.47 4.05
N LYS A 77 11.37 -3.82 4.96
CA LYS A 77 12.76 -4.15 5.24
C LYS A 77 12.92 -5.57 5.81
N ASN A 78 12.02 -5.98 6.69
CA ASN A 78 11.99 -7.34 7.24
C ASN A 78 11.66 -8.39 6.16
N ALA A 79 10.86 -8.03 5.16
CA ALA A 79 10.58 -8.87 4.00
C ALA A 79 11.71 -8.87 2.94
N GLY A 80 12.80 -8.13 3.17
CA GLY A 80 13.95 -8.06 2.24
C GLY A 80 13.82 -6.99 1.15
N TYR A 81 12.81 -6.13 1.22
CA TYR A 81 12.61 -5.03 0.28
C TYR A 81 13.20 -3.72 0.80
N MET A 82 13.74 -2.92 -0.12
CA MET A 82 14.27 -1.59 0.20
C MET A 82 13.62 -0.55 -0.70
N LEU A 83 12.72 0.24 -0.10
CA LEU A 83 12.12 1.38 -0.78
C LEU A 83 13.18 2.38 -1.22
N LYS A 84 13.01 2.92 -2.43
CA LYS A 84 13.84 4.02 -2.95
C LYS A 84 13.09 5.33 -2.98
N GLU A 85 11.81 5.29 -3.32
CA GLU A 85 11.00 6.47 -3.45
C GLU A 85 9.59 6.27 -2.89
N LEU A 86 9.17 7.24 -2.07
CA LEU A 86 7.79 7.42 -1.64
C LEU A 86 7.18 8.59 -2.41
N LEU A 87 6.01 8.36 -2.98
CA LEU A 87 5.22 9.36 -3.67
C LEU A 87 3.94 9.62 -2.87
N THR A 88 3.73 10.86 -2.42
CA THR A 88 2.50 11.24 -1.70
C THR A 88 1.81 12.40 -2.39
N ASP A 89 0.55 12.61 -2.07
CA ASP A 89 -0.10 13.88 -2.38
C ASP A 89 0.49 15.01 -1.51
N GLY A 90 0.15 16.26 -1.83
CA GLY A 90 0.55 17.44 -1.06
C GLY A 90 -0.24 17.62 0.25
N GLY A 91 -0.85 16.56 0.78
CA GLY A 91 -1.67 16.58 1.99
C GLY A 91 -0.90 17.07 3.21
N GLY A 92 -1.59 17.84 4.07
CA GLY A 92 -0.96 18.45 5.26
C GLY A 92 -0.41 17.42 6.26
N GLU A 93 -0.97 16.21 6.28
CA GLU A 93 -0.48 15.07 7.06
C GLU A 93 0.96 14.66 6.71
N PHE A 94 1.38 14.83 5.47
CA PHE A 94 2.72 14.51 4.97
C PHE A 94 3.70 15.69 5.07
N ASN A 95 3.20 16.87 5.46
CA ASN A 95 3.97 18.12 5.53
C ASN A 95 4.27 18.57 6.99
N ASN A 96 4.18 17.65 7.96
CA ASN A 96 4.55 17.93 9.34
C ASN A 96 6.09 17.87 9.52
N SER A 97 6.66 18.56 10.52
CA SER A 97 8.12 18.61 10.72
C SER A 97 8.78 17.27 11.06
N GLU A 98 8.00 16.26 11.41
CA GLU A 98 8.48 14.93 11.81
C GLU A 98 8.53 13.94 10.63
N PHE A 99 7.67 14.12 9.62
CA PHE A 99 7.61 13.25 8.45
C PHE A 99 8.93 13.27 7.66
N PRO A 100 9.53 14.45 7.35
CA PRO A 100 10.86 14.51 6.75
C PRO A 100 11.96 13.81 7.57
N GLN A 101 11.81 13.72 8.90
CA GLN A 101 12.81 13.04 9.75
C GLN A 101 12.80 11.53 9.50
N VAL A 102 11.61 10.93 9.32
CA VAL A 102 11.48 9.51 8.95
C VAL A 102 12.10 9.25 7.59
N ILE A 103 11.78 10.10 6.61
CA ILE A 103 12.33 10.03 5.24
C ILE A 103 13.86 10.09 5.27
N GLN A 104 14.43 11.06 6.00
CA GLN A 104 15.88 11.23 6.10
C GLN A 104 16.55 10.04 6.82
N LYS A 105 15.96 9.55 7.91
CA LYS A 105 16.49 8.42 8.69
C LYS A 105 16.57 7.14 7.85
N GLU A 106 15.56 6.88 7.02
CA GLU A 106 15.50 5.69 6.18
C GLU A 106 16.18 5.89 4.82
N SER A 107 16.83 7.04 4.59
CA SER A 107 17.47 7.40 3.31
C SER A 107 16.52 7.27 2.11
N LEU A 108 15.25 7.61 2.32
CA LEU A 108 14.17 7.48 1.35
C LEU A 108 14.07 8.77 0.51
N SER A 109 13.89 8.66 -0.81
CA SER A 109 13.48 9.81 -1.61
C SER A 109 11.99 10.05 -1.40
N HIS A 110 11.58 11.30 -1.13
CA HIS A 110 10.16 11.66 -1.03
C HIS A 110 9.81 12.65 -2.13
N ARG A 111 8.89 12.25 -3.00
CA ARG A 111 8.35 13.08 -4.07
C ARG A 111 6.91 13.43 -3.73
N ILE A 112 6.62 14.72 -3.67
CA ILE A 112 5.26 15.23 -3.50
C ILE A 112 4.67 15.49 -4.87
N LEU A 113 3.49 14.94 -5.13
CA LEU A 113 2.75 15.21 -6.36
C LEU A 113 2.37 16.69 -6.44
N MET A 114 2.56 17.28 -7.62
CA MET A 114 2.18 18.67 -7.81
C MET A 114 0.66 18.80 -7.68
N PRO A 115 0.17 19.82 -6.95
CA PRO A 115 -1.23 20.20 -7.05
C PRO A 115 -1.53 20.43 -8.53
N TYR A 116 -2.68 19.92 -9.01
CA TYR A 116 -3.13 20.08 -10.40
C TYR A 116 -2.36 19.27 -11.46
N THR A 117 -1.76 18.12 -11.11
CA THR A 117 -1.43 17.04 -12.07
C THR A 117 -2.37 15.84 -11.87
N PRO A 118 -3.60 15.88 -12.42
CA PRO A 118 -4.63 14.86 -12.19
C PRO A 118 -4.20 13.47 -12.65
N GLU A 119 -3.32 13.38 -13.66
CA GLU A 119 -2.88 12.10 -14.21
C GLU A 119 -2.01 11.33 -13.21
N GLN A 120 -1.18 12.04 -12.43
CA GLN A 120 -0.30 11.42 -11.44
C GLN A 120 -1.02 11.18 -10.11
N ASN A 121 -1.86 12.12 -9.67
CA ASN A 121 -2.66 11.94 -8.44
C ASN A 121 -3.77 10.90 -8.63
N GLY A 122 -4.31 10.81 -9.85
CA GLY A 122 -5.41 9.93 -10.19
C GLY A 122 -5.12 8.45 -9.96
N VAL A 123 -3.86 8.01 -9.94
CA VAL A 123 -3.52 6.60 -9.67
C VAL A 123 -3.85 6.21 -8.23
N ILE A 124 -3.43 7.00 -7.25
CA ILE A 124 -3.64 6.68 -5.84
C ILE A 124 -5.05 7.09 -5.38
N GLU A 125 -5.60 8.20 -5.89
CA GLU A 125 -6.98 8.60 -5.63
C GLU A 125 -7.96 7.52 -6.11
N ARG A 126 -7.77 7.01 -7.33
CA ARG A 126 -8.59 5.92 -7.87
C ARG A 126 -8.45 4.65 -7.05
N GLU A 127 -7.26 4.38 -6.52
CA GLU A 127 -7.05 3.22 -5.66
C GLU A 127 -7.85 3.33 -4.35
N ASN A 128 -7.82 4.50 -3.72
CA ASN A 128 -8.60 4.75 -2.51
C ASN A 128 -10.10 4.63 -2.78
N ILE A 129 -10.58 5.08 -3.94
CA ILE A 129 -11.96 4.84 -4.38
C ILE A 129 -12.24 3.34 -4.48
N ILE A 130 -11.39 2.57 -5.18
CA ILE A 130 -11.58 1.12 -5.37
C ILE A 130 -11.66 0.41 -4.01
N LEU A 131 -10.76 0.72 -3.09
CA LEU A 131 -10.74 0.14 -1.75
C LEU A 131 -12.04 0.44 -0.98
N VAL A 132 -12.46 1.70 -0.96
CA VAL A 132 -13.68 2.14 -0.27
C VAL A 132 -14.93 1.52 -0.89
N GLU A 133 -14.99 1.42 -2.22
CA GLU A 133 -16.12 0.82 -2.92
C GLU A 133 -16.20 -0.69 -2.70
N ALA A 134 -15.07 -1.39 -2.67
CA ALA A 134 -15.01 -2.80 -2.32
C ALA A 134 -15.49 -3.04 -0.88
N ALA A 135 -15.01 -2.25 0.08
CA ALA A 135 -15.45 -2.30 1.47
C ALA A 135 -16.95 -2.05 1.60
N ARG A 136 -17.46 -0.99 0.96
CA ARG A 136 -18.89 -0.63 0.95
C ARG A 136 -19.74 -1.75 0.34
N SER A 137 -19.28 -2.35 -0.75
CA SER A 137 -20.00 -3.43 -1.44
C SER A 137 -20.13 -4.66 -0.56
N MET A 138 -19.07 -5.04 0.16
CA MET A 138 -19.10 -6.17 1.10
C MET A 138 -20.09 -5.94 2.24
N LEU A 139 -20.11 -4.73 2.82
CA LEU A 139 -21.08 -4.40 3.86
C LEU A 139 -22.52 -4.43 3.33
N TYR A 140 -22.75 -3.83 2.15
CA TYR A 140 -24.07 -3.76 1.54
C TYR A 140 -24.62 -5.14 1.18
N ALA A 141 -23.78 -6.02 0.61
CA ALA A 141 -24.18 -7.36 0.18
C ALA A 141 -24.75 -8.23 1.31
N ARG A 142 -24.38 -7.94 2.56
CA ARG A 142 -24.84 -8.68 3.76
C ARG A 142 -25.59 -7.81 4.76
N ASN A 143 -25.98 -6.59 4.37
CA ASN A 143 -26.66 -5.61 5.22
C ASN A 143 -25.95 -5.42 6.57
N LEU A 144 -24.63 -5.34 6.54
CA LEU A 144 -23.81 -5.23 7.74
C LEU A 144 -23.78 -3.77 8.25
N PRO A 145 -23.62 -3.57 9.57
CA PRO A 145 -23.49 -2.23 10.15
C PRO A 145 -22.31 -1.44 9.55
N LYS A 146 -22.54 -0.16 9.24
CA LYS A 146 -21.52 0.75 8.68
C LYS A 146 -20.30 0.95 9.58
N LYS A 147 -20.44 0.83 10.90
CA LYS A 147 -19.32 0.78 11.87
C LYS A 147 -18.30 -0.35 11.63
N LEU A 148 -18.62 -1.34 10.78
CA LEU A 148 -17.68 -2.40 10.37
C LEU A 148 -16.81 -2.01 9.15
N TRP A 149 -16.82 -0.73 8.74
CA TRP A 149 -16.08 -0.29 7.55
C TRP A 149 -14.58 -0.58 7.65
N ALA A 150 -13.99 -0.55 8.84
CA ALA A 150 -12.56 -0.80 9.04
C ALA A 150 -12.20 -2.27 8.77
N GLU A 151 -13.03 -3.19 9.26
CA GLU A 151 -12.90 -4.62 9.03
C GLU A 151 -13.15 -4.95 7.55
N ALA A 152 -14.15 -4.31 6.94
CA ALA A 152 -14.43 -4.42 5.51
C ALA A 152 -13.27 -3.86 4.67
N GLN A 153 -12.62 -2.79 5.12
CA GLN A 153 -11.46 -2.18 4.47
C GLN A 153 -10.26 -3.13 4.45
N ASN A 154 -9.93 -3.73 5.59
CA ASN A 154 -8.86 -4.74 5.66
C ASN A 154 -9.19 -5.96 4.79
N THR A 155 -10.46 -6.36 4.77
CA THR A 155 -10.91 -7.45 3.89
C THR A 155 -10.76 -7.07 2.41
N ALA A 156 -11.02 -5.80 2.06
CA ALA A 156 -10.91 -5.31 0.69
C ALA A 156 -9.46 -5.33 0.22
N GLU A 157 -8.53 -4.83 1.04
CA GLU A 157 -7.09 -4.91 0.79
C GLU A 157 -6.65 -6.37 0.60
N TYR A 158 -7.02 -7.27 1.52
CA TYR A 158 -6.68 -8.69 1.44
C TYR A 158 -7.15 -9.35 0.13
N VAL A 159 -8.40 -9.08 -0.27
CA VAL A 159 -8.98 -9.64 -1.50
C VAL A 159 -8.31 -9.04 -2.73
N LEU A 160 -8.18 -7.71 -2.80
CA LEU A 160 -7.60 -7.02 -3.95
C LEU A 160 -6.13 -7.36 -4.16
N ASN A 161 -5.38 -7.68 -3.11
CA ASN A 161 -4.02 -8.19 -3.27
C ASN A 161 -3.97 -9.58 -3.91
N ARG A 162 -5.03 -10.38 -3.82
CA ARG A 162 -5.09 -11.75 -4.39
C ARG A 162 -5.87 -11.84 -5.69
N THR A 163 -6.68 -10.84 -6.01
CA THR A 163 -7.54 -10.87 -7.20
C THR A 163 -7.39 -9.64 -8.09
N GLY A 164 -6.65 -8.63 -7.64
CA GLY A 164 -6.48 -7.38 -8.37
C GLY A 164 -5.74 -7.60 -9.69
N PRO A 165 -6.06 -6.84 -10.74
CA PRO A 165 -5.35 -6.94 -12.00
C PRO A 165 -3.94 -6.35 -11.85
N ILE A 166 -2.95 -7.02 -12.46
CA ILE A 166 -1.62 -6.47 -12.68
C ILE A 166 -1.25 -6.57 -14.17
N PRO A 167 -0.24 -5.81 -14.65
CA PRO A 167 0.17 -5.87 -16.06
C PRO A 167 0.63 -7.26 -16.50
N GLU A 168 1.15 -8.07 -15.57
CA GLU A 168 1.60 -9.44 -15.84
C GLU A 168 0.43 -10.43 -15.83
N ALA A 169 0.26 -11.14 -16.95
CA ALA A 169 -0.86 -12.05 -17.14
C ALA A 169 -0.77 -13.27 -16.19
N GLY A 170 -1.90 -13.61 -15.55
CA GLY A 170 -2.02 -14.80 -14.70
C GLY A 170 -1.42 -14.66 -13.30
N LYS A 171 -0.93 -13.47 -12.93
CA LYS A 171 -0.44 -13.16 -11.58
C LYS A 171 -1.36 -12.18 -10.86
N SER A 172 -1.29 -12.18 -9.54
CA SER A 172 -1.93 -11.21 -8.64
C SER A 172 -0.88 -10.29 -8.02
N PRO A 173 -1.28 -9.19 -7.35
CA PRO A 173 -0.35 -8.39 -6.56
C PRO A 173 0.40 -9.17 -5.47
N TYR A 174 -0.23 -10.22 -4.92
CA TYR A 174 0.34 -11.19 -3.98
C TYR A 174 1.08 -12.30 -4.71
#